data_AF-A0A2M7Y3Q9-F1
#
_entry.id   AF-A0A2M7Y3Q9-F1
#
_cell.length_a   1.000
_cell.length_b   1.000
_cell.length_c   1.000
_cell.angle_alpha   90.00
_cell.angle_beta   90.00
_cell.angle_gamma   90.00
#
_symmetry.space_group_name_H-M   'P 1'
#
loop_
_entity.id
_entity.type
_entity.pdbx_description
1 polymer ?
#
loop_
_entity_poly.entity_id
_entity_poly.type
_entity_poly.pdbx_seq_one_letter_code
_entity_poly.pdbx_strand_id
1 'polypeptide(L)'
;MNAGTFTTGLCAALVAAAAPAAHTAPQLIELNQVPCQFLESENGVNRGFKSARIQDCEAINARTGKERLAQAKTLHLKPGKIVFRVTNRDVPYELGFWLRGATLLDRARLPSVSGGGLTTGTTQDYAVDLKPGEYVYSCPLNPTPDYRLVVR
;
A
#
# COMPACT_ATOMS: atom_id res chain seq x y z
N MET A 1 60.74 -58.19 8.99
CA MET A 1 60.39 -57.37 7.81
C MET A 1 58.98 -57.75 7.40
N ASN A 2 58.02 -56.83 7.57
CA ASN A 2 56.83 -56.67 6.72
C ASN A 2 56.07 -55.44 7.21
N ALA A 3 56.03 -54.43 6.37
CA ALA A 3 55.40 -53.14 6.61
C ALA A 3 53.90 -53.24 6.36
N GLY A 4 53.10 -52.89 7.36
CA GLY A 4 51.66 -52.68 7.23
C GLY A 4 51.37 -51.23 6.88
N THR A 5 50.77 -51.02 5.71
CA THR A 5 50.29 -49.73 5.20
C THR A 5 49.05 -49.27 5.96
N PHE A 6 49.10 -48.08 6.55
CA PHE A 6 47.95 -47.41 7.15
C PHE A 6 47.26 -46.54 6.10
N THR A 7 46.02 -46.88 5.74
CA THR A 7 45.15 -46.07 4.86
C THR A 7 44.38 -45.07 5.71
N THR A 8 44.72 -43.79 5.60
CA THR A 8 44.02 -42.68 6.25
C THR A 8 42.67 -42.43 5.55
N GLY A 9 41.57 -42.76 6.22
CA GLY A 9 40.21 -42.44 5.77
C GLY A 9 39.87 -40.98 6.05
N LEU A 10 39.68 -40.18 5.00
CA LEU A 10 39.23 -38.79 5.09
C LEU A 10 37.69 -38.77 5.22
N CYS A 11 37.18 -38.67 6.45
CA CYS A 11 35.76 -38.34 6.69
C CYS A 11 35.53 -36.86 6.42
N ALA A 12 34.98 -36.51 5.26
CA ALA A 12 34.48 -35.18 4.98
C ALA A 12 33.12 -34.96 5.67
N ALA A 13 33.11 -34.11 6.70
CA ALA A 13 31.89 -33.67 7.37
C ALA A 13 31.12 -32.68 6.48
N LEU A 14 29.92 -33.05 6.03
CA LEU A 14 28.96 -32.13 5.40
C LEU A 14 28.24 -31.32 6.49
N VAL A 15 28.73 -30.10 6.75
CA VAL A 15 27.99 -29.10 7.52
C VAL A 15 27.00 -28.43 6.56
N ALA A 16 25.71 -28.77 6.66
CA ALA A 16 24.65 -28.08 5.95
C ALA A 16 24.49 -26.67 6.54
N ALA A 17 24.99 -25.66 5.85
CA ALA A 17 24.73 -24.26 6.17
C ALA A 17 23.25 -23.95 5.88
N ALA A 18 22.43 -23.87 6.93
CA ALA A 18 21.09 -23.31 6.81
C ALA A 18 21.20 -21.83 6.45
N ALA A 19 20.87 -21.47 5.21
CA ALA A 19 20.81 -20.07 4.80
C ALA A 19 19.71 -19.34 5.59
N PRO A 20 19.99 -18.16 6.17
CA PRO A 20 18.94 -17.38 6.82
C PRO A 20 17.90 -16.95 5.79
N ALA A 21 16.62 -17.17 6.10
CA ALA A 21 15.53 -16.65 5.29
C ALA A 21 15.62 -15.12 5.25
N ALA A 22 15.81 -14.56 4.05
CA ALA A 22 15.81 -13.11 3.86
C ALA A 22 14.43 -12.55 4.23
N HIS A 23 14.34 -11.88 5.39
CA HIS A 23 13.18 -11.06 5.75
C HIS A 23 13.23 -9.78 4.91
N THR A 24 12.60 -9.79 3.74
CA THR A 24 12.41 -8.56 2.95
C THR A 24 11.53 -7.62 3.76
N ALA A 25 12.04 -6.43 4.09
CA ALA A 25 11.24 -5.39 4.73
C ALA A 25 10.00 -5.09 3.86
N PRO A 26 8.82 -4.87 4.46
CA PRO A 26 7.60 -4.63 3.70
C PRO A 26 7.79 -3.40 2.81
N GLN A 27 7.30 -3.50 1.57
CA GLN A 27 7.35 -2.37 0.66
C GLN A 27 6.48 -1.23 1.22
N LEU A 28 7.05 -0.02 1.29
CA LEU A 28 6.37 1.17 1.78
C LEU A 28 5.78 1.97 0.60
N ILE A 29 4.50 2.33 0.70
CA ILE A 29 3.81 3.23 -0.23
C ILE A 29 3.40 4.48 0.54
N GLU A 30 3.93 5.63 0.15
CA GLU A 30 3.57 6.92 0.76
C GLU A 30 2.40 7.56 0.02
N LEU A 31 1.44 8.09 0.78
CA LEU A 31 0.24 8.75 0.28
C LEU A 31 -0.09 10.00 1.11
N ASN A 32 -0.05 11.17 0.49
CA ASN A 32 -0.34 12.45 1.11
C ASN A 32 -1.74 12.93 0.72
N GLN A 33 -2.61 13.06 1.72
CA GLN A 33 -3.94 13.62 1.56
C GLN A 33 -3.91 15.13 1.65
N VAL A 34 -4.55 15.74 0.67
CA VAL A 34 -4.93 17.16 0.61
C VAL A 34 -6.44 17.21 0.36
N PRO A 35 -7.10 18.38 0.40
CA PRO A 35 -8.54 18.43 0.16
C PRO A 35 -8.96 17.66 -1.11
N CYS A 36 -9.77 16.62 -0.89
CA CYS A 36 -10.43 15.78 -1.88
C CYS A 36 -9.50 14.97 -2.80
N GLN A 37 -8.26 14.70 -2.37
CA GLN A 37 -7.22 14.11 -3.23
C GLN A 37 -6.12 13.39 -2.44
N PHE A 38 -5.57 12.33 -3.04
CA PHE A 38 -4.21 11.84 -2.77
C PHE A 38 -3.23 12.37 -3.83
N LEU A 39 -2.13 13.00 -3.43
CA LEU A 39 -1.22 13.67 -4.37
C LEU A 39 -0.51 12.69 -5.31
N GLU A 40 0.06 11.63 -4.75
CA GLU A 40 0.86 10.63 -5.47
C GLU A 40 0.01 9.88 -6.49
N SER A 41 -1.27 9.69 -6.20
CA SER A 41 -2.24 9.08 -7.10
C SER A 41 -2.51 9.95 -8.33
N GLU A 42 -2.28 11.26 -8.25
CA GLU A 42 -2.43 12.20 -9.37
C GLU A 42 -1.11 12.80 -9.80
N ASN A 43 -0.06 11.98 -9.80
CA ASN A 43 1.26 12.32 -10.32
C ASN A 43 1.91 13.51 -9.57
N GLY A 44 1.56 13.71 -8.30
CA GLY A 44 2.06 14.81 -7.46
C GLY A 44 1.40 16.16 -7.71
N VAL A 45 0.40 16.25 -8.61
CA VAL A 45 -0.25 17.51 -8.95
C VAL A 45 -1.26 17.91 -7.89
N ASN A 46 -0.98 18.94 -7.10
CA ASN A 46 -1.96 19.49 -6.17
C ASN A 46 -3.03 20.30 -6.94
N ARG A 47 -4.30 19.92 -6.82
CA ARG A 47 -5.42 20.59 -7.51
C ARG A 47 -5.86 21.90 -6.85
N GLY A 48 -5.31 22.24 -5.69
CA GLY A 48 -5.60 23.50 -4.99
C GLY A 48 -7.01 23.57 -4.41
N PHE A 49 -7.70 22.43 -4.31
CA PHE A 49 -9.04 22.36 -3.75
C PHE A 49 -9.08 22.84 -2.31
N LYS A 50 -10.26 23.35 -1.93
CA LYS A 50 -10.56 23.82 -0.59
C LYS A 50 -11.76 23.04 -0.09
N SER A 51 -11.66 22.54 1.13
CA SER A 51 -12.73 21.82 1.81
C SER A 51 -12.59 22.09 3.30
N ALA A 52 -13.70 22.42 3.94
CA ALA A 52 -13.80 22.49 5.40
C ALA A 52 -14.62 21.33 5.97
N ARG A 53 -15.24 20.52 5.10
CA ARG A 53 -16.08 19.38 5.45
C ARG A 53 -16.20 18.39 4.29
N ILE A 54 -16.61 17.17 4.62
CA ILE A 54 -16.80 16.03 3.70
C ILE A 54 -17.55 16.41 2.42
N GLN A 55 -18.69 17.11 2.54
CA GLN A 55 -19.59 17.38 1.41
C GLN A 55 -18.98 18.30 0.35
N ASP A 56 -18.00 19.14 0.72
CA ASP A 56 -17.29 19.96 -0.26
C ASP A 56 -16.54 19.04 -1.24
N CYS A 57 -15.91 17.98 -0.72
CA CYS A 57 -15.20 17.00 -1.54
C CYS A 57 -16.12 16.09 -2.34
N GLU A 58 -17.29 15.72 -1.80
CA GLU A 58 -18.33 15.03 -2.57
C GLU A 58 -18.75 15.86 -3.79
N ALA A 59 -19.08 17.14 -3.58
CA ALA A 59 -19.51 18.04 -4.64
C ALA A 59 -18.40 18.32 -5.68
N ILE A 60 -17.15 18.43 -5.24
CA ILE A 60 -16.00 18.61 -6.13
C ILE A 60 -15.74 17.34 -6.96
N ASN A 61 -15.72 16.17 -6.32
CA ASN A 61 -15.38 14.92 -6.99
C ASN A 61 -16.54 14.33 -7.81
N ALA A 62 -17.79 14.68 -7.50
CA ALA A 62 -18.91 14.42 -8.40
C ALA A 62 -18.73 15.09 -9.78
N ARG A 63 -18.09 16.26 -9.82
CA ARG A 63 -17.85 17.03 -11.06
C ARG A 63 -16.53 16.68 -11.74
N THR A 64 -15.48 16.43 -10.96
CA THR A 64 -14.10 16.33 -11.47
C THR A 64 -13.49 14.93 -11.36
N GLY A 65 -14.07 14.06 -10.53
CA GLY A 65 -13.46 12.80 -10.13
C GLY A 65 -13.28 11.81 -11.28
N LYS A 66 -14.24 11.73 -12.20
CA LYS A 66 -14.17 10.81 -13.35
C LYS A 66 -12.99 11.13 -14.28
N GLU A 67 -12.82 12.41 -14.62
CA GLU A 67 -11.73 12.86 -15.49
C GLU A 67 -10.38 12.68 -14.80
N ARG A 68 -10.28 13.08 -13.53
CA ARG A 68 -9.06 12.91 -12.73
C ARG A 68 -8.66 11.45 -12.61
N LEU A 69 -9.62 10.55 -12.37
CA LEU A 69 -9.35 9.12 -12.23
C LEU A 69 -8.85 8.50 -13.54
N ALA A 70 -9.31 8.97 -14.70
CA ALA A 70 -8.82 8.51 -15.99
C ALA A 70 -7.34 8.88 -16.25
N GLN A 71 -6.84 9.95 -15.61
CA GLN A 71 -5.47 10.42 -15.70
C GLN A 71 -4.59 9.98 -14.52
N ALA A 72 -5.20 9.36 -13.50
CA ALA A 72 -4.54 8.98 -12.26
C ALA A 72 -3.56 7.82 -12.48
N LYS A 73 -2.48 7.82 -11.70
CA LYS A 73 -1.50 6.74 -11.68
C LYS A 73 -2.14 5.48 -11.10
N THR A 74 -2.08 4.39 -11.84
CA THR A 74 -2.38 3.05 -11.30
C THR A 74 -1.15 2.51 -10.59
N LEU A 75 -1.30 2.07 -9.35
CA LEU A 75 -0.22 1.39 -8.62
C LEU A 75 -0.15 -0.07 -9.08
N HIS A 76 1.02 -0.51 -9.54
CA HIS A 76 1.29 -1.90 -9.89
C HIS A 76 2.26 -2.50 -8.86
N LEU A 77 1.79 -3.46 -8.08
CA LEU A 77 2.54 -4.07 -6.98
C LEU A 77 2.65 -5.58 -7.16
N LYS A 78 3.65 -6.18 -6.51
CA LYS A 78 3.73 -7.63 -6.34
C LYS A 78 2.90 -8.06 -5.12
N PRO A 79 2.41 -9.31 -5.07
CA PRO A 79 1.81 -9.87 -3.87
C PRO A 79 2.76 -9.83 -2.67
N GLY A 80 2.20 -9.71 -1.47
CA GLY A 80 2.94 -9.75 -0.20
C GLY A 80 2.68 -8.55 0.71
N LYS A 81 3.52 -8.41 1.74
CA LYS A 81 3.36 -7.40 2.80
C LYS A 81 3.73 -6.00 2.29
N ILE A 82 2.74 -5.11 2.35
CA ILE A 82 2.84 -3.69 2.01
C ILE A 82 2.45 -2.86 3.23
N VAL A 83 3.10 -1.72 3.42
CA VAL A 83 2.66 -0.67 4.35
C VAL A 83 2.28 0.57 3.57
N PHE A 84 1.05 1.05 3.72
CA PHE A 84 0.64 2.36 3.24
C PHE A 84 0.87 3.38 4.35
N ARG A 85 1.83 4.27 4.16
CA ARG A 85 2.07 5.41 5.05
C ARG A 85 1.27 6.59 4.55
N VAL A 86 0.21 6.93 5.27
CA VAL A 86 -0.76 7.93 4.85
C VAL A 86 -0.67 9.14 5.76
N THR A 87 -0.60 10.33 5.17
CA THR A 87 -0.53 11.60 5.89
C THR A 87 -1.75 12.46 5.57
N ASN A 88 -2.40 13.04 6.58
CA ASN A 88 -3.26 14.20 6.37
C ASN A 88 -2.38 15.44 6.36
N ARG A 89 -2.09 16.00 5.18
CA ARG A 89 -1.12 17.09 5.07
C ARG A 89 -1.67 18.41 5.59
N ASP A 90 -2.87 18.79 5.15
CA ASP A 90 -3.42 20.14 5.34
C ASP A 90 -4.96 20.20 5.38
N VAL A 91 -5.66 19.08 5.56
CA VAL A 91 -7.12 19.06 5.68
C VAL A 91 -7.53 19.32 7.13
N PRO A 92 -8.42 20.30 7.42
CA PRO A 92 -8.68 20.79 8.78
C PRO A 92 -9.66 19.92 9.60
N TYR A 93 -9.87 18.67 9.19
CA TYR A 93 -10.72 17.69 9.87
C TYR A 93 -10.05 16.31 9.83
N GLU A 94 -10.54 15.39 10.67
CA GLU A 94 -10.01 14.03 10.74
C GLU A 94 -10.28 13.26 9.44
N LEU A 95 -9.25 12.57 8.95
CA LEU A 95 -9.31 11.72 7.76
C LEU A 95 -9.14 10.24 8.11
N GLY A 96 -9.26 9.42 7.09
CA GLY A 96 -8.93 8.00 7.16
C GLY A 96 -8.27 7.49 5.89
N PHE A 97 -8.19 6.18 5.78
CA PHE A 97 -7.73 5.48 4.61
C PHE A 97 -8.53 4.18 4.49
N TRP A 98 -8.83 3.77 3.27
CA TRP A 98 -9.45 2.48 3.02
C TRP A 98 -8.99 1.88 1.69
N LEU A 99 -8.23 0.78 1.78
CA LEU A 99 -7.93 -0.10 0.66
C LEU A 99 -8.90 -1.29 0.68
N ARG A 100 -9.46 -1.63 -0.49
CA ARG A 100 -10.43 -2.72 -0.66
C ARG A 100 -10.40 -3.30 -2.06
N GLY A 101 -11.00 -4.47 -2.25
CA GLY A 101 -11.26 -5.02 -3.58
C GLY A 101 -12.09 -4.06 -4.46
N ALA A 102 -11.79 -4.03 -5.76
CA ALA A 102 -12.41 -3.09 -6.69
C ALA A 102 -13.92 -3.34 -6.89
N THR A 103 -14.33 -4.61 -6.97
CA THR A 103 -15.73 -5.02 -7.12
C THR A 103 -16.31 -5.59 -5.82
N LEU A 104 -17.63 -5.80 -5.75
CA LEU A 104 -18.26 -6.48 -4.61
C LEU A 104 -17.70 -7.90 -4.40
N LEU A 105 -17.46 -8.63 -5.49
CA LEU A 105 -16.87 -9.96 -5.44
C LEU A 105 -15.43 -9.89 -4.91
N ASP A 106 -14.66 -8.89 -5.34
CA ASP A 106 -13.29 -8.69 -4.86
C ASP A 106 -13.24 -8.33 -3.38
N ARG A 107 -14.16 -7.48 -2.89
CA ARG A 107 -14.24 -7.12 -1.47
C ARG A 107 -14.50 -8.31 -0.56
N ALA A 108 -15.20 -9.34 -1.06
CA ALA A 108 -15.47 -10.55 -0.30
C ALA A 108 -14.26 -11.50 -0.19
N ARG A 109 -13.30 -11.41 -1.11
CA ARG A 109 -12.20 -12.40 -1.24
C ARG A 109 -10.80 -11.83 -1.03
N LEU A 110 -10.61 -10.54 -1.31
CA LEU A 110 -9.32 -9.87 -1.23
C LEU A 110 -9.14 -9.19 0.14
N PRO A 111 -7.90 -9.09 0.64
CA PRO A 111 -7.59 -8.36 1.86
C PRO A 111 -8.06 -6.89 1.77
N SER A 112 -8.45 -6.35 2.92
CA SER A 112 -8.89 -4.96 3.09
C SER A 112 -8.20 -4.39 4.32
N VAL A 113 -7.85 -3.10 4.28
CA VAL A 113 -7.33 -2.38 5.45
C VAL A 113 -7.94 -0.99 5.48
N SER A 114 -8.39 -0.57 6.65
CA SER A 114 -8.94 0.76 6.87
C SER A 114 -8.64 1.28 8.27
N GLY A 115 -8.72 2.60 8.41
CA GLY A 115 -8.74 3.27 9.71
C GLY A 115 -8.94 4.77 9.56
N GLY A 116 -9.28 5.41 10.68
CA GLY A 116 -9.43 6.86 10.82
C GLY A 116 -8.31 7.45 11.67
N GLY A 117 -8.56 8.59 12.32
CA GLY A 117 -7.62 9.20 13.25
C GLY A 117 -6.50 10.02 12.60
N LEU A 118 -6.57 10.27 11.28
CA LEU A 118 -5.62 11.14 10.58
C LEU A 118 -6.02 12.61 10.75
N THR A 119 -5.74 13.20 11.91
CA THR A 119 -5.90 14.65 12.13
C THR A 119 -4.84 15.44 11.36
N THR A 120 -5.02 16.75 11.22
CA THR A 120 -4.14 17.60 10.40
C THR A 120 -2.67 17.46 10.80
N GLY A 121 -1.81 17.20 9.82
CA GLY A 121 -0.37 17.02 10.00
C GLY A 121 0.05 15.62 10.47
N THR A 122 -0.89 14.71 10.73
CA THR A 122 -0.55 13.36 11.22
C THR A 122 -0.30 12.37 10.10
N THR A 123 0.52 11.38 10.42
CA THR A 123 0.87 10.25 9.55
C THR A 123 0.59 8.95 10.27
N GLN A 124 0.00 7.97 9.57
CA GLN A 124 -0.25 6.62 10.08
C GLN A 124 0.12 5.55 9.04
N ASP A 125 0.50 4.38 9.54
CA ASP A 125 0.87 3.22 8.72
C ASP A 125 -0.26 2.19 8.70
N TYR A 126 -0.67 1.76 7.51
CA TYR A 126 -1.69 0.75 7.27
C TYR A 126 -1.04 -0.46 6.59
N ALA A 127 -0.76 -1.50 7.37
CA ALA A 127 -0.14 -2.73 6.87
C ALA A 127 -1.19 -3.69 6.30
N VAL A 128 -0.87 -4.35 5.18
CA VAL A 128 -1.72 -5.34 4.53
C VAL A 128 -0.87 -6.37 3.78
N ASP A 129 -1.30 -7.63 3.76
CA ASP A 129 -0.68 -8.70 2.98
C ASP A 129 -1.48 -8.92 1.69
N LEU A 130 -1.03 -8.32 0.58
CA LEU A 130 -1.77 -8.26 -0.67
C LEU A 130 -1.73 -9.59 -1.43
N LYS A 131 -2.89 -9.99 -1.95
CA LYS A 131 -3.06 -11.10 -2.89
C LYS A 131 -3.20 -10.58 -4.32
N PRO A 132 -2.84 -11.37 -5.36
CA PRO A 132 -3.12 -11.01 -6.75
C PRO A 132 -4.58 -10.59 -6.94
N GLY A 133 -4.82 -9.48 -7.63
CA GLY A 133 -6.16 -8.93 -7.81
C GLY A 133 -6.20 -7.43 -8.06
N GLU A 134 -7.41 -6.92 -8.24
CA GLU A 134 -7.70 -5.52 -8.49
C GLU A 134 -8.29 -4.88 -7.23
N TYR A 135 -7.69 -3.78 -6.80
CA TYR A 135 -8.04 -3.03 -5.60
C TYR A 135 -8.32 -1.57 -5.95
N VAL A 136 -9.04 -0.92 -5.06
CA VAL A 136 -9.14 0.54 -5.00
C VAL A 136 -8.81 1.03 -3.61
N TYR A 137 -8.26 2.24 -3.53
CA TYR A 137 -8.09 2.95 -2.27
C TYR A 137 -8.66 4.36 -2.34
N SER A 138 -9.21 4.81 -1.22
CA SER A 138 -9.76 6.15 -1.07
C SER A 138 -9.83 6.57 0.40
N CYS A 139 -10.25 7.80 0.65
CA CYS A 139 -10.58 8.28 1.99
C CYS A 139 -12.06 8.67 2.05
N PRO A 140 -12.92 7.90 2.74
CA PRO A 140 -14.34 8.25 2.91
C PRO A 140 -14.56 9.55 3.69
N LEU A 141 -13.62 9.90 4.58
CA LEU A 141 -13.69 11.12 5.38
C LEU A 141 -13.13 12.35 4.65
N ASN A 142 -12.37 12.17 3.56
CA ASN A 142 -11.92 13.21 2.63
C ASN A 142 -12.31 12.78 1.21
N PRO A 143 -13.61 12.65 0.88
CA PRO A 143 -14.08 11.88 -0.26
C PRO A 143 -13.20 12.07 -1.50
N THR A 144 -12.36 11.08 -1.80
CA THR A 144 -11.47 11.06 -2.97
C THR A 144 -12.05 10.16 -4.05
N PRO A 145 -11.58 10.24 -5.30
CA PRO A 145 -11.77 9.15 -6.25
C PRO A 145 -11.26 7.80 -5.69
N ASP A 146 -11.83 6.71 -6.21
CA ASP A 146 -11.36 5.35 -5.93
C ASP A 146 -10.15 5.03 -6.82
N TYR A 147 -8.96 5.40 -6.35
CA TYR A 147 -7.70 5.23 -7.09
C TYR A 147 -7.34 3.76 -7.22
N ARG A 148 -6.75 3.39 -8.37
CA ARG A 148 -6.54 1.99 -8.75
C ARG A 148 -5.22 1.42 -8.27
N LEU A 149 -5.26 0.17 -7.83
CA LEU A 149 -4.10 -0.63 -7.50
C LEU A 149 -4.28 -2.05 -8.05
N VAL A 150 -3.28 -2.55 -8.75
CA VAL A 150 -3.25 -3.88 -9.36
C VAL A 150 -2.11 -4.68 -8.78
N VAL A 151 -2.41 -5.89 -8.32
CA VAL A 151 -1.42 -6.83 -7.76
C VAL A 151 -1.25 -8.02 -8.71
N ARG A 152 -0.02 -8.25 -9.19
CA ARG A 152 0.33 -9.36 -10.09
C ARG A 152 1.63 -10.04 -9.69
#